data_AF-A0A8J4C8S5-F1
#
_entry.id   AF-A0A8J4C8S5-F1
#
_cell.length_a   1.000
_cell.length_b   1.000
_cell.length_c   1.000
_cell.angle_alpha   90.00
_cell.angle_beta   90.00
_cell.angle_gamma   90.00
#
_symmetry.space_group_name_H-M   'P 1'
#
loop_
_entity.id
_entity.type
_entity.pdbx_description
1 polymer ?
#
loop_
_entity_poly.entity_id
_entity_poly.type
_entity_poly.pdbx_seq_one_letter_code
_entity_poly.pdbx_strand_id
1 'polypeptide(L)'
;MRYFVQDISWMDWVAFAQTAIVAAVVMTLGLLTGRTGRFDKSVTRKVLHIGMGGTYMLYWPLYSEAWYARYLCAAVPYLATVIFALVGLGILRFEPLVRAATRSGSRQELLTGPLLYGIVHVLATVVFWISSPSGVAALAVLCFGDGAAELAGRRWGRTGLWYNPRKV
;
A
#
# COMPACT_ATOMS: atom_id res chain seq x y z
N MET A 1 37.07 6.31 -14.90
CA MET A 1 35.60 6.29 -14.75
C MET A 1 35.18 4.83 -14.63
N ARG A 2 35.25 4.23 -13.43
CA ARG A 2 34.81 2.85 -13.19
C ARG A 2 33.32 2.90 -12.88
N TYR A 3 32.50 2.52 -13.85
CA TYR A 3 31.12 2.13 -13.58
C TYR A 3 31.19 0.87 -12.72
N PHE A 4 31.21 1.04 -11.40
CA PHE A 4 30.98 -0.08 -10.50
C PHE A 4 29.54 -0.55 -10.74
N VAL A 5 29.40 -1.67 -11.44
CA VAL A 5 28.25 -2.54 -11.24
C VAL A 5 28.35 -2.95 -9.77
N GLN A 6 27.71 -2.20 -8.88
CA GLN A 6 27.50 -2.67 -7.52
C GLN A 6 26.55 -3.85 -7.65
N ASP A 7 27.04 -5.04 -7.34
CA ASP A 7 26.21 -6.22 -7.22
C ASP A 7 25.16 -6.00 -6.13
N ILE A 8 24.06 -6.77 -6.19
CA ILE A 8 23.03 -6.69 -5.16
C ILE A 8 23.62 -7.11 -3.82
N SER A 9 23.63 -6.17 -2.86
CA SER A 9 24.12 -6.44 -1.51
C SER A 9 23.22 -7.48 -0.83
N TRP A 10 23.81 -8.36 -0.03
CA TRP A 10 23.03 -9.27 0.82
C TRP A 10 22.10 -8.49 1.77
N MET A 11 22.47 -7.26 2.15
CA MET A 11 21.62 -6.38 2.97
C MET A 11 20.35 -5.98 2.24
N ASP A 12 20.44 -5.70 0.93
CA ASP A 12 19.28 -5.34 0.11
C ASP A 12 18.31 -6.53 -0.05
N TRP A 13 18.85 -7.74 -0.14
CA TRP A 13 18.03 -8.97 -0.12
C TRP A 13 17.35 -9.19 1.22
N VAL A 14 18.04 -8.93 2.33
CA VAL A 14 17.44 -9.01 3.67
C VAL A 14 16.35 -7.96 3.84
N ALA A 15 16.60 -6.72 3.43
CA ALA A 15 15.61 -5.63 3.46
C ALA A 15 14.39 -5.97 2.60
N PHE A 16 14.60 -6.51 1.39
CA PHE A 16 13.54 -7.00 0.53
C PHE A 16 12.71 -8.10 1.18
N ALA A 17 13.36 -9.13 1.71
CA ALA A 17 12.69 -10.24 2.39
C ALA A 17 11.87 -9.74 3.58
N GLN A 18 12.42 -8.85 4.41
CA GLN A 18 11.71 -8.25 5.54
C GLN A 18 10.49 -7.44 5.09
N THR A 19 10.65 -6.59 4.06
CA THR A 19 9.56 -5.79 3.49
C THR A 19 8.45 -6.69 2.96
N ALA A 20 8.80 -7.74 2.21
CA ALA A 20 7.86 -8.68 1.62
C ALA A 20 7.13 -9.53 2.67
N ILE A 21 7.84 -10.03 3.69
CA ILE A 21 7.25 -10.78 4.80
C ILE A 21 6.24 -9.93 5.56
N VAL A 22 6.59 -8.69 5.89
CA VAL A 22 5.70 -7.79 6.64
C VAL A 22 4.48 -7.43 5.79
N ALA A 23 4.66 -7.11 4.51
CA ALA A 23 3.56 -6.90 3.59
C ALA A 23 2.63 -8.13 3.49
N ALA A 24 3.20 -9.34 3.40
CA ALA A 24 2.44 -10.58 3.37
C ALA A 24 1.67 -10.84 4.68
N VAL A 25 2.28 -10.55 5.84
CA VAL A 25 1.63 -10.66 7.15
C VAL A 25 0.47 -9.69 7.25
N VAL A 26 0.68 -8.40 6.94
CA VAL A 26 -0.39 -7.38 6.98
C VAL A 26 -1.52 -7.73 6.03
N MET A 27 -1.20 -8.16 4.80
CA MET A 27 -2.19 -8.62 3.83
C MET A 27 -2.97 -9.81 4.37
N THR A 28 -2.29 -10.82 4.91
CA THR A 28 -2.93 -12.02 5.47
C THR A 28 -3.85 -11.67 6.61
N LEU A 29 -3.43 -10.82 7.55
CA LEU A 29 -4.27 -10.33 8.64
C LEU A 29 -5.52 -9.63 8.09
N GLY A 30 -5.37 -8.76 7.09
CA GLY A 30 -6.52 -8.12 6.45
C GLY A 30 -7.48 -9.09 5.78
N LEU A 31 -6.96 -10.08 5.04
CA LEU A 31 -7.77 -11.14 4.42
C LEU A 31 -8.52 -11.97 5.48
N LEU A 32 -7.86 -12.30 6.59
CA LEU A 32 -8.48 -13.03 7.70
C LEU A 32 -9.57 -12.19 8.37
N THR A 33 -9.30 -10.91 8.68
CA THR A 33 -10.31 -10.00 9.27
C THR A 33 -11.53 -9.85 8.37
N GLY A 34 -11.32 -9.68 7.06
CA GLY A 34 -12.41 -9.60 6.07
C GLY A 34 -13.23 -10.88 5.96
N ARG A 35 -12.65 -12.04 6.29
CA ARG A 35 -13.36 -13.33 6.34
C ARG A 35 -14.25 -13.48 7.56
N THR A 36 -13.82 -12.96 8.71
CA THR A 36 -14.55 -13.15 9.98
C THR A 36 -15.84 -12.34 10.10
N GLY A 37 -15.98 -11.25 9.33
CA GLY A 37 -17.14 -10.35 9.42
C GLY A 37 -17.28 -9.61 10.76
N ARG A 38 -16.31 -9.75 11.67
CA ARG A 38 -16.35 -9.14 13.01
C ARG A 38 -16.10 -7.64 13.00
N PHE A 39 -15.46 -7.13 11.95
CA PHE A 39 -15.15 -5.72 11.79
C PHE A 39 -15.85 -5.16 10.56
N ASP A 40 -16.26 -3.90 10.62
CA ASP A 40 -16.79 -3.19 9.48
C ASP A 40 -15.81 -3.25 8.30
N LYS A 41 -16.35 -3.49 7.09
CA LYS A 41 -15.55 -3.54 5.85
C LYS A 41 -14.74 -2.25 5.65
N SER A 42 -15.28 -1.11 6.08
CA SER A 42 -14.55 0.17 5.97
C SER A 42 -13.34 0.23 6.89
N VAL A 43 -13.48 -0.22 8.13
CA VAL A 43 -12.37 -0.28 9.10
C VAL A 43 -11.31 -1.25 8.59
N THR A 44 -11.71 -2.45 8.15
CA THR A 44 -10.78 -3.46 7.59
C THR A 44 -9.98 -2.90 6.42
N ARG A 45 -10.64 -2.26 5.45
CA ARG A 45 -9.98 -1.62 4.30
C ARG A 45 -9.01 -0.52 4.71
N LYS A 46 -9.34 0.29 5.72
CA LYS A 46 -8.46 1.38 6.18
C LYS A 46 -7.29 0.90 7.01
N VAL A 47 -7.48 -0.12 7.84
CA VAL A 47 -6.38 -0.80 8.53
C VAL A 47 -5.43 -1.43 7.52
N LEU A 48 -5.95 -2.09 6.47
CA LEU A 48 -5.13 -2.60 5.38
C LEU A 48 -4.36 -1.50 4.64
N HIS A 49 -5.03 -0.37 4.34
CA HIS A 49 -4.42 0.78 3.68
C HIS A 49 -3.27 1.39 4.50
N ILE A 50 -3.55 1.71 5.78
CA ILE A 50 -2.57 2.26 6.71
C ILE A 50 -1.46 1.24 6.97
N GLY A 51 -1.81 -0.02 7.22
CA GLY A 51 -0.86 -1.08 7.52
C GLY A 51 0.07 -1.35 6.35
N MET A 52 -0.46 -1.64 5.16
CA MET A 52 0.35 -1.96 3.98
C MET A 52 1.19 -0.79 3.54
N GLY A 53 0.57 0.37 3.31
CA GLY A 53 1.28 1.53 2.77
C GLY A 53 2.13 2.25 3.83
N GLY A 54 1.62 2.34 5.06
CA GLY A 54 2.29 2.99 6.19
C GLY A 54 3.53 2.24 6.66
N THR A 55 3.47 0.91 6.76
CA THR A 55 4.66 0.14 7.18
C THR A 55 5.70 0.07 6.06
N TYR A 56 5.29 -0.03 4.79
CA TYR A 56 6.19 -0.10 3.64
C TYR A 56 7.24 1.02 3.61
N MET A 57 6.84 2.27 3.84
CA MET A 57 7.78 3.40 3.79
C MET A 57 8.85 3.35 4.89
N LEU A 58 8.57 2.66 6.02
CA LEU A 58 9.53 2.51 7.12
C LEU A 58 10.70 1.57 6.77
N TYR A 59 10.55 0.76 5.71
CA TYR A 59 11.60 -0.14 5.25
C TYR A 59 12.57 0.52 4.27
N TRP A 60 12.26 1.70 3.72
CA TRP A 60 13.15 2.39 2.77
C TRP A 60 14.57 2.58 3.31
N PRO A 61 14.78 3.03 4.56
CA PRO A 61 16.13 3.22 5.10
C PRO A 61 16.94 1.92 5.31
N LEU A 62 16.33 0.74 5.17
CA LEU A 62 17.03 -0.55 5.27
C LEU A 62 17.73 -0.94 3.97
N TYR A 63 17.36 -0.32 2.86
CA TYR A 63 18.00 -0.54 1.57
C TYR A 63 19.24 0.34 1.42
N SER A 64 20.18 -0.10 0.62
CA SER A 64 21.37 0.67 0.26
C SER A 64 21.02 1.86 -0.65
N GLU A 65 21.96 2.79 -0.78
CA GLU A 65 21.85 3.90 -1.75
C GLU A 65 22.19 3.48 -3.19
N ALA A 66 22.39 2.19 -3.45
CA ALA A 66 22.70 1.70 -4.79
C ALA A 66 21.56 2.03 -5.77
N TRP A 67 21.93 2.27 -7.03
CA TRP A 67 20.97 2.71 -8.05
C TRP A 67 19.80 1.73 -8.23
N TYR A 68 20.05 0.42 -8.05
CA TYR A 68 19.06 -0.65 -8.22
C TYR A 68 18.12 -0.80 -7.02
N ALA A 69 18.51 -0.34 -5.83
CA ALA A 69 17.83 -0.64 -4.57
C ALA A 69 16.38 -0.13 -4.58
N ARG A 70 16.15 1.02 -5.22
CA ARG A 70 14.81 1.59 -5.45
C ARG A 70 13.88 0.64 -6.21
N TYR A 71 14.39 -0.09 -7.20
CA TYR A 71 13.59 -1.00 -8.02
C TYR A 71 13.33 -2.30 -7.27
N LEU A 72 14.31 -2.79 -6.51
CA LEU A 72 14.12 -3.94 -5.62
C LEU A 72 13.05 -3.64 -4.55
N CYS A 73 13.13 -2.47 -3.92
CA CYS A 73 12.12 -2.01 -2.96
C CYS A 73 10.74 -1.82 -3.61
N ALA A 74 10.67 -1.25 -4.81
CA ALA A 74 9.42 -1.04 -5.55
C ALA A 74 8.79 -2.34 -6.05
N ALA A 75 9.56 -3.43 -6.17
CA ALA A 75 9.03 -4.73 -6.59
C ALA A 75 7.94 -5.26 -5.64
N VAL A 76 8.02 -4.96 -4.34
CA VAL A 76 7.01 -5.39 -3.35
C VAL A 76 5.62 -4.79 -3.65
N PRO A 77 5.43 -3.45 -3.66
CA PRO A 77 4.14 -2.87 -4.01
C PRO A 77 3.78 -3.11 -5.48
N TYR A 78 4.76 -3.24 -6.38
CA TYR A 78 4.49 -3.56 -7.78
C TYR A 78 3.80 -4.92 -7.94
N LEU A 79 4.30 -5.97 -7.30
CA LEU A 79 3.68 -7.29 -7.34
C LEU A 79 2.25 -7.27 -6.77
N ALA A 80 2.02 -6.56 -5.66
CA ALA A 80 0.67 -6.37 -5.12
C ALA A 80 -0.24 -5.61 -6.10
N THR A 81 0.28 -4.59 -6.78
CA THR A 81 -0.44 -3.79 -7.79
C THR A 81 -0.84 -4.64 -8.98
N VAL A 82 0.06 -5.50 -9.48
CA VAL A 82 -0.23 -6.46 -10.54
C VAL A 82 -1.34 -7.43 -10.11
N ILE A 83 -1.30 -7.94 -8.87
CA ILE A 83 -2.37 -8.81 -8.35
C ILE A 83 -3.71 -8.06 -8.33
N PHE A 84 -3.77 -6.81 -7.86
CA PHE A 84 -5.00 -6.02 -7.91
C PHE A 84 -5.51 -5.84 -9.34
N ALA A 85 -4.63 -5.58 -10.31
CA ALA A 85 -5.00 -5.46 -11.72
C ALA A 85 -5.57 -6.77 -12.27
N LEU A 86 -4.88 -7.89 -12.06
CA LEU A 86 -5.28 -9.20 -12.57
C LEU A 86 -6.62 -9.65 -11.99
N VAL A 87 -6.85 -9.42 -10.69
CA VAL A 87 -8.12 -9.76 -10.03
C VAL A 87 -9.23 -8.81 -10.46
N GLY A 88 -8.94 -7.52 -10.56
CA GLY A 88 -9.91 -6.50 -10.96
C GLY A 88 -10.39 -6.67 -12.41
N LEU A 89 -9.47 -7.02 -13.33
CA LEU A 89 -9.77 -7.36 -14.73
C LEU A 89 -10.46 -8.71 -14.86
N GLY A 90 -10.38 -9.56 -13.83
CA GLY A 90 -11.01 -10.87 -13.82
C GLY A 90 -10.20 -11.99 -14.44
N ILE A 91 -8.92 -11.74 -14.72
CA ILE A 91 -7.96 -12.72 -15.22
C ILE A 91 -7.64 -13.73 -14.11
N LEU A 92 -7.49 -13.24 -12.86
CA LEU A 92 -7.28 -14.06 -11.67
C LEU A 92 -8.53 -14.06 -10.77
N ARG A 93 -8.97 -15.23 -10.31
CA ARG A 93 -10.07 -15.34 -9.33
C ARG A 93 -9.50 -15.40 -7.92
N PHE A 94 -9.72 -14.35 -7.13
CA PHE A 94 -9.27 -14.29 -5.73
C PHE A 94 -10.28 -13.60 -4.81
N GLU A 95 -11.31 -14.36 -4.42
CA GLU A 95 -12.44 -13.87 -3.60
C GLU A 95 -12.09 -13.30 -2.23
N PRO A 96 -11.11 -13.85 -1.47
CA PRO A 96 -10.66 -13.21 -0.23
C PRO A 96 -10.21 -11.77 -0.44
N LEU A 97 -9.48 -11.49 -1.53
CA LEU A 97 -9.00 -10.14 -1.84
C LEU A 97 -10.14 -9.21 -2.19
N VAL A 98 -11.08 -9.66 -3.03
CA VAL A 98 -12.28 -8.89 -3.39
C VAL A 98 -13.06 -8.53 -2.14
N ARG A 99 -13.30 -9.49 -1.23
CA ARG A 99 -14.03 -9.24 0.02
C ARG A 99 -13.32 -8.27 0.96
N ALA A 100 -11.99 -8.34 1.06
CA ALA A 100 -11.23 -7.51 1.99
C ALA A 100 -11.00 -6.08 1.46
N ALA A 101 -10.85 -5.90 0.14
CA ALA A 101 -10.39 -4.63 -0.44
C ALA A 101 -11.50 -3.80 -1.11
N THR A 102 -12.70 -4.35 -1.32
CA THR A 102 -13.81 -3.66 -2.02
C THR A 102 -14.95 -3.27 -1.07
N ARG A 103 -15.75 -2.28 -1.47
CA ARG A 103 -16.93 -1.77 -0.72
C ARG A 103 -18.17 -2.59 -1.06
N SER A 104 -18.48 -2.76 -2.34
CA SER A 104 -19.68 -3.48 -2.80
C SER A 104 -19.49 -4.98 -2.98
N GLY A 105 -18.24 -5.48 -3.00
CA GLY A 105 -17.93 -6.83 -3.45
C GLY A 105 -17.67 -6.94 -4.95
N SER A 106 -17.77 -5.85 -5.71
CA SER A 106 -17.37 -5.84 -7.12
C SER A 106 -15.85 -5.85 -7.25
N ARG A 107 -15.30 -6.85 -7.95
CA ARG A 107 -13.87 -6.93 -8.28
C ARG A 107 -13.36 -5.70 -9.04
N GLN A 108 -14.20 -5.04 -9.84
CA GLN A 108 -13.77 -3.88 -10.63
C GLN A 108 -13.37 -2.69 -9.75
N GLU A 109 -13.85 -2.63 -8.50
CA GLU A 109 -13.40 -1.61 -7.56
C GLU A 109 -11.89 -1.70 -7.28
N LEU A 110 -11.27 -2.88 -7.41
CA LEU A 110 -9.83 -3.04 -7.27
C LEU A 110 -9.04 -2.21 -8.29
N LEU A 111 -9.62 -1.97 -9.48
CA LEU A 111 -9.01 -1.16 -10.54
C LEU A 111 -9.06 0.35 -10.29
N THR A 112 -9.74 0.78 -9.23
CA THR A 112 -9.88 2.19 -8.87
C THR A 112 -8.90 2.54 -7.74
N GLY A 113 -9.38 2.70 -6.51
CA GLY A 113 -8.56 3.03 -5.34
C GLY A 113 -7.36 2.09 -5.19
N PRO A 114 -7.55 0.78 -4.97
CA PRO A 114 -6.43 -0.14 -4.68
C PRO A 114 -5.33 -0.14 -5.76
N LEU A 115 -5.69 -0.23 -7.04
CA LEU A 115 -4.73 -0.15 -8.14
C LEU A 115 -4.02 1.21 -8.20
N LEU A 116 -4.77 2.31 -8.10
CA LEU A 116 -4.20 3.66 -8.12
C LEU A 116 -3.22 3.88 -6.96
N TYR A 117 -3.57 3.45 -5.75
CA TYR A 117 -2.68 3.53 -4.59
C TYR A 117 -1.41 2.72 -4.83
N GLY A 118 -1.52 1.51 -5.38
CA GLY A 118 -0.37 0.67 -5.74
C GLY A 118 0.57 1.34 -6.74
N ILE A 119 0.01 1.93 -7.80
CA ILE A 119 0.76 2.71 -8.80
C ILE A 119 1.48 3.89 -8.15
N VAL A 120 0.79 4.66 -7.30
CA VAL A 120 1.39 5.81 -6.59
C VAL A 120 2.53 5.36 -5.69
N HIS A 121 2.41 4.22 -4.99
CA HIS A 121 3.51 3.67 -4.19
C HIS A 121 4.72 3.35 -5.06
N VAL A 122 4.54 2.63 -6.16
CA VAL A 122 5.64 2.28 -7.07
C VAL A 122 6.33 3.53 -7.62
N LEU A 123 5.55 4.49 -8.11
CA LEU A 123 6.09 5.74 -8.67
C LEU A 123 6.80 6.57 -7.60
N ALA A 124 6.21 6.70 -6.40
CA ALA A 124 6.83 7.44 -5.31
C ALA A 124 8.18 6.82 -4.91
N THR A 125 8.26 5.48 -4.82
CA THR A 125 9.51 4.77 -4.51
C THR A 125 10.58 5.01 -5.58
N VAL A 126 10.24 4.87 -6.86
CA VAL A 126 11.23 4.97 -7.94
C VAL A 126 11.70 6.40 -8.16
N VAL A 127 10.78 7.38 -8.12
CA VAL A 127 11.05 8.79 -8.45
C VAL A 127 11.61 9.56 -7.25
N PHE A 128 10.99 9.41 -6.08
CA PHE A 128 11.33 10.15 -4.87
C PHE A 128 12.06 9.26 -3.85
N TRP A 129 12.93 8.38 -4.34
CA TRP A 129 13.78 7.52 -3.52
C TRP A 129 14.55 8.32 -2.45
N ILE A 130 15.17 7.61 -1.50
CA ILE A 130 15.79 8.08 -0.22
C ILE A 130 16.53 9.43 -0.30
N SER A 131 17.07 9.78 -1.48
CA SER A 131 17.63 11.09 -1.82
C SER A 131 16.74 12.30 -1.50
N SER A 132 15.41 12.13 -1.37
CA SER A 132 14.48 13.19 -1.00
C SER A 132 13.42 12.73 0.00
N PRO A 133 13.16 13.49 1.08
CA PRO A 133 12.10 13.16 2.03
C PRO A 133 10.68 13.31 1.43
N SER A 134 10.55 13.95 0.27
CA SER A 134 9.25 14.20 -0.37
C SER A 134 8.45 12.92 -0.64
N GLY A 135 9.13 11.83 -1.01
CA GLY A 135 8.46 10.54 -1.26
C GLY A 135 7.83 9.96 -0.01
N VAL A 136 8.59 9.92 1.09
CA VAL A 136 8.11 9.45 2.39
C VAL A 136 6.99 10.35 2.91
N ALA A 137 7.12 11.67 2.80
CA ALA A 137 6.08 12.61 3.22
C ALA A 137 4.78 12.42 2.40
N ALA A 138 4.89 12.28 1.07
CA ALA A 138 3.74 12.05 0.21
C ALA A 138 3.03 10.74 0.55
N LEU A 139 3.78 9.65 0.74
CA LEU A 139 3.20 8.36 1.14
C LEU A 139 2.65 8.40 2.57
N ALA A 140 3.25 9.15 3.48
CA ALA A 140 2.72 9.31 4.84
C ALA A 140 1.35 10.01 4.83
N VAL A 141 1.20 11.09 4.07
CA VAL A 141 -0.09 11.78 3.89
C VAL A 141 -1.11 10.84 3.21
N LEU A 142 -0.68 10.11 2.18
CA LEU A 142 -1.53 9.18 1.44
C LEU A 142 -2.01 8.01 2.32
N CYS A 143 -1.14 7.44 3.16
CA CYS A 143 -1.42 6.23 3.92
C CYS A 143 -2.01 6.56 5.30
N PHE A 144 -1.25 7.28 6.12
CA PHE A 144 -1.67 7.65 7.46
C PHE A 144 -2.70 8.76 7.45
N GLY A 145 -2.52 9.80 6.63
CA GLY A 145 -3.46 10.93 6.56
C GLY A 145 -4.85 10.53 6.08
N ASP A 146 -4.95 9.91 4.91
CA ASP A 146 -6.24 9.43 4.36
C ASP A 146 -6.90 8.37 5.24
N GLY A 147 -6.09 7.48 5.83
CA GLY A 147 -6.57 6.45 6.73
C GLY A 147 -7.13 7.01 8.04
N ALA A 148 -6.37 7.89 8.69
CA ALA A 148 -6.76 8.55 9.94
C ALA A 148 -7.97 9.46 9.74
N ALA A 149 -8.03 10.20 8.62
CA ALA A 149 -9.15 11.09 8.32
C ALA A 149 -10.49 10.33 8.27
N GLU A 150 -10.54 9.15 7.64
CA GLU A 150 -11.78 8.37 7.61
C GLU A 150 -12.14 7.80 9.00
N LEU A 151 -11.17 7.31 9.76
CA LEU A 151 -11.42 6.78 11.11
C LEU A 151 -11.88 7.88 12.07
N ALA A 152 -11.22 9.04 12.02
CA ALA A 152 -11.55 10.20 12.85
C ALA A 152 -12.91 10.79 12.46
N GLY A 153 -13.18 10.97 11.17
CA GLY A 153 -14.47 11.48 10.67
C GLY A 153 -15.66 10.61 11.09
N ARG A 154 -15.48 9.27 11.10
CA ARG A 154 -16.52 8.35 11.59
C ARG A 154 -16.77 8.45 13.09
N ARG A 155 -15.73 8.73 13.89
CA ARG A 155 -15.82 8.74 15.37
C ARG A 155 -16.18 10.11 15.94
N TRP A 156 -15.71 11.18 15.32
CA TRP A 156 -15.81 12.55 15.84
C TRP A 156 -16.39 13.57 14.84
N GLY A 157 -16.62 13.19 13.59
CA GLY A 157 -17.20 14.08 12.58
C GLY A 157 -18.62 14.51 12.95
N ARG A 158 -18.88 15.82 12.93
CA ARG A 158 -20.19 16.41 13.24
C ARG A 158 -20.77 17.26 12.10
N THR A 159 -19.91 17.80 11.25
CA THR A 159 -20.28 18.74 10.18
C THR A 159 -19.69 18.29 8.87
N GLY A 160 -20.55 18.06 7.87
CA GLY A 160 -20.08 17.70 6.55
C GLY A 160 -19.36 18.87 5.87
N LEU A 161 -18.45 18.56 4.95
CA LEU A 161 -17.84 19.58 4.09
C LEU A 161 -18.92 20.25 3.22
N TRP A 162 -18.84 21.57 3.05
CA TRP A 162 -19.84 22.36 2.33
C TRP A 162 -20.11 21.87 0.90
N TYR A 163 -19.08 21.37 0.20
CA TYR A 163 -19.19 20.83 -1.15
C TYR A 163 -19.48 19.32 -1.19
N ASN A 164 -19.33 18.61 -0.06
CA ASN A 164 -19.60 17.18 0.03
C ASN A 164 -20.03 16.79 1.45
N PRO A 165 -21.33 16.86 1.76
CA PRO A 165 -21.86 16.56 3.09
C PRO A 165 -21.60 15.12 3.56
N ARG A 166 -21.25 14.20 2.64
CA ARG A 166 -20.90 12.81 2.97
C ARG A 166 -19.49 12.66 3.58
N LYS A 167 -18.66 13.70 3.53
CA LYS A 167 -17.37 13.76 4.23
C LYS A 167 -17.53 14.61 5.49
N VAL A 168 -17.35 13.99 6.65
CA VAL A 168 -17.59 14.55 7.99
C VAL A 168 -16.33 14.36 8.84
#